data_AF-A0A3S1BB73-F1
#
_entry.id   AF-A0A3S1BB73-F1
#
_cell.length_a   1.000
_cell.length_b   1.000
_cell.length_c   1.000
_cell.angle_alpha   90.00
_cell.angle_beta   90.00
_cell.angle_gamma   90.00
#
_symmetry.space_group_name_H-M   'P 1'
#
loop_
_entity.id
_entity.type
_entity.pdbx_description
1 polymer ?
#
loop_
_entity_poly.entity_id
_entity_poly.type
_entity_poly.pdbx_seq_one_letter_code
_entity_poly.pdbx_strand_id
1 'polypeptide(L)'
;MSWRTFHYLNLQEVYSVASSTPNLNLLKKNPATDGNDTFNIDTMLNQNWDKIDGAIGKVQTDLGNIKIDIPDATLTSKGKVQLSSSTSGTSESLAATEKAVKDAYDRGSAGVMAAGAAETNAKNYTDQVNRWGAL
;
A
#
# COMPACT_ATOMS: atom_id res chain seq x y z
N MET A 1 -8.24 -80.81 -10.26
CA MET A 1 -7.91 -79.62 -11.08
C MET A 1 -9.04 -78.61 -10.94
N SER A 2 -8.81 -77.56 -10.15
CA SER A 2 -9.80 -76.52 -9.89
C SER A 2 -9.59 -75.38 -10.88
N TRP A 3 -10.60 -75.10 -11.71
CA TRP A 3 -10.58 -73.97 -12.64
C TRP A 3 -10.87 -72.70 -11.83
N ARG A 4 -9.89 -71.79 -11.74
CA ARG A 4 -10.09 -70.46 -11.14
C ARG A 4 -10.98 -69.63 -12.06
N THR A 5 -12.11 -69.18 -11.54
CA THR A 5 -12.98 -68.18 -12.16
C THR A 5 -12.17 -66.90 -12.42
N PHE A 6 -12.03 -66.51 -13.69
CA PHE A 6 -11.52 -65.19 -14.06
C PHE A 6 -12.61 -64.16 -13.78
N HIS A 7 -12.37 -63.29 -12.81
CA HIS A 7 -13.17 -62.07 -12.67
C HIS A 7 -12.79 -61.14 -13.83
N TYR A 8 -13.69 -60.99 -14.79
CA TYR A 8 -13.58 -59.96 -15.81
C TYR A 8 -13.66 -58.60 -15.12
N LEU A 9 -12.55 -57.87 -15.09
CA LEU A 9 -12.56 -56.44 -14.80
C LEU A 9 -13.32 -55.74 -15.93
N ASN A 10 -14.35 -54.99 -15.54
CA ASN A 10 -15.25 -54.28 -16.44
C ASN A 10 -14.45 -53.24 -17.27
N LEU A 11 -14.30 -53.49 -18.57
CA LEU A 11 -13.53 -52.66 -19.52
C LEU A 11 -14.27 -51.38 -19.95
N GLN A 12 -15.07 -50.75 -19.08
CA GLN A 12 -15.95 -49.64 -19.47
C GLN A 12 -15.83 -48.33 -18.68
N GLU A 13 -14.91 -48.12 -17.74
CA GLU A 13 -14.85 -46.84 -17.01
C GLU A 13 -13.44 -46.25 -16.80
N VAL A 14 -12.62 -46.19 -17.85
CA VAL A 14 -11.63 -45.11 -17.95
C VAL A 14 -12.06 -44.16 -19.06
N TYR A 15 -13.30 -43.69 -18.98
CA TYR A 15 -13.69 -42.48 -19.71
C TYR A 15 -12.88 -41.33 -19.10
N SER A 16 -12.03 -40.70 -19.89
CA SER A 16 -11.35 -39.48 -19.44
C SER A 16 -12.39 -38.42 -19.14
N VAL A 17 -12.56 -38.12 -17.86
CA VAL A 17 -13.35 -36.96 -17.46
C VAL A 17 -12.59 -35.75 -17.99
N ALA A 18 -13.19 -35.01 -18.92
CA ALA A 18 -12.63 -33.77 -19.41
C ALA A 18 -12.20 -32.91 -18.20
N SER A 19 -10.92 -32.53 -18.18
CA SER A 19 -10.37 -31.75 -17.06
C SER A 19 -10.34 -30.28 -17.44
N SER A 20 -10.48 -29.39 -16.46
CA SER A 20 -10.49 -27.94 -16.70
C SER A 20 -9.44 -27.22 -15.88
N THR A 21 -9.04 -26.01 -16.31
CA THR A 21 -8.20 -25.14 -15.49
C THR A 21 -8.96 -24.67 -14.24
N PRO A 22 -8.29 -24.53 -13.07
CA PRO A 22 -8.98 -24.23 -11.80
C PRO A 22 -9.71 -22.88 -11.76
N ASN A 23 -9.17 -21.86 -12.43
CA ASN A 23 -9.64 -20.48 -12.25
C ASN A 23 -10.62 -20.04 -13.34
N LEU A 24 -10.39 -20.50 -14.58
CA LEU A 24 -11.13 -20.03 -15.75
C LEU A 24 -11.96 -21.16 -16.40
N ASN A 25 -11.94 -22.36 -15.81
CA ASN A 25 -12.65 -23.53 -16.33
C ASN A 25 -12.36 -23.78 -17.84
N LEU A 26 -11.11 -23.60 -18.25
CA LEU A 26 -10.69 -23.80 -19.64
C LEU A 26 -10.51 -25.30 -19.88
N LEU A 27 -11.05 -25.81 -20.97
CA LEU A 27 -10.95 -27.22 -21.33
C LEU A 27 -9.48 -27.63 -21.49
N LYS A 28 -9.09 -28.73 -20.85
CA LYS A 28 -7.79 -29.39 -21.02
C LYS A 28 -7.99 -30.76 -21.65
N LYS A 29 -7.28 -31.01 -22.75
CA LYS A 29 -7.19 -32.33 -23.39
C LYS A 29 -6.02 -33.14 -22.85
N ASN A 30 -6.24 -34.44 -22.61
CA ASN A 30 -5.24 -35.41 -22.16
C ASN A 30 -4.87 -36.36 -23.31
N PRO A 31 -3.72 -36.15 -23.97
CA PRO A 31 -3.32 -36.90 -25.16
C PRO A 31 -3.32 -38.42 -24.99
N ALA A 32 -3.12 -38.94 -23.76
CA ALA A 32 -3.12 -40.36 -23.47
C ALA A 32 -4.51 -41.00 -23.56
N THR A 33 -5.56 -40.22 -23.32
CA THR A 33 -6.94 -40.71 -23.24
C THR A 33 -7.87 -40.10 -24.28
N ASP A 34 -7.51 -38.97 -24.86
CA ASP A 34 -8.31 -38.28 -25.88
C ASP A 34 -7.60 -38.10 -27.22
N GLY A 35 -6.49 -38.82 -27.45
CA GLY A 35 -5.74 -38.75 -28.70
C GLY A 35 -6.53 -39.16 -29.96
N ASN A 36 -7.65 -39.87 -29.80
CA ASN A 36 -8.55 -40.22 -30.90
C ASN A 36 -9.72 -39.22 -31.08
N ASP A 37 -9.86 -38.24 -30.18
CA ASP A 37 -10.85 -37.18 -30.33
C ASP A 37 -10.41 -36.21 -31.42
N THR A 38 -11.34 -35.86 -32.31
CA THR A 38 -11.08 -34.82 -33.31
C THR A 38 -10.93 -33.46 -32.63
N PHE A 39 -10.00 -32.64 -33.14
CA PHE A 39 -9.84 -31.28 -32.67
C PHE A 39 -11.09 -30.45 -33.00
N ASN A 40 -11.87 -30.13 -31.97
CA ASN A 40 -13.06 -29.31 -32.09
C ASN A 40 -12.70 -27.84 -31.81
N ILE A 41 -12.62 -27.02 -32.86
CA ILE A 41 -12.23 -25.61 -32.78
C ILE A 41 -13.17 -24.83 -31.86
N ASP A 42 -14.47 -25.12 -31.87
CA ASP A 42 -15.45 -24.38 -31.06
C ASP A 42 -15.19 -24.59 -29.57
N THR A 43 -14.99 -25.83 -29.14
CA THR A 43 -14.84 -26.15 -27.71
C THR A 43 -13.41 -26.00 -27.20
N MET A 44 -12.41 -26.26 -28.04
CA MET A 44 -10.99 -26.26 -27.64
C MET A 44 -10.31 -24.90 -27.83
N LEU A 45 -10.78 -24.08 -28.77
CA LEU A 45 -10.29 -22.72 -29.01
C LEU A 45 -11.36 -21.70 -28.65
N ASN A 46 -12.41 -21.55 -29.45
CA ASN A 46 -13.33 -20.40 -29.37
C ASN A 46 -13.89 -20.21 -27.95
N GLN A 47 -14.47 -21.26 -27.36
CA GLN A 47 -15.01 -21.20 -25.99
C GLN A 47 -13.96 -20.91 -24.92
N ASN A 48 -12.72 -21.41 -25.07
CA ASN A 48 -11.64 -21.11 -24.14
C ASN A 48 -11.17 -19.65 -24.30
N TRP A 49 -11.11 -19.14 -25.53
CA TRP A 49 -10.78 -17.76 -25.83
C TRP A 49 -11.85 -16.81 -25.30
N ASP A 50 -13.14 -17.10 -25.48
CA ASP A 50 -14.24 -16.31 -24.91
C ASP A 50 -14.16 -16.24 -23.38
N LYS A 51 -13.81 -17.35 -22.72
CA LYS A 51 -13.60 -17.38 -21.26
C LYS A 51 -12.41 -16.52 -20.83
N ILE A 52 -11.30 -16.57 -21.59
CA ILE A 52 -10.12 -15.75 -21.33
C ILE A 52 -10.44 -14.27 -21.54
N ASP A 53 -11.09 -13.92 -22.65
CA ASP A 53 -11.48 -12.56 -23.00
C ASP A 53 -12.39 -11.96 -21.92
N GLY A 54 -13.44 -12.69 -21.52
CA GLY A 54 -14.32 -12.27 -20.44
C GLY A 54 -13.59 -12.11 -19.10
N ALA A 55 -12.65 -13.00 -18.78
CA ALA A 55 -11.86 -12.90 -17.56
C ALA A 55 -10.89 -11.70 -17.59
N ILE A 56 -10.24 -11.43 -18.73
CA ILE A 56 -9.37 -10.27 -18.92
C ILE A 56 -10.19 -8.98 -18.85
N GLY A 57 -11.36 -8.92 -19.47
CA GLY A 57 -12.26 -7.77 -19.39
C GLY A 57 -12.69 -7.47 -17.94
N LYS A 58 -12.95 -8.51 -17.14
CA LYS A 58 -13.18 -8.37 -15.69
C LYS A 58 -11.97 -7.80 -14.97
N VAL A 59 -10.77 -8.38 -15.19
CA VAL A 59 -9.53 -7.88 -14.57
C VAL A 59 -9.27 -6.42 -14.94
N GLN A 60 -9.46 -6.04 -16.20
CA GLN A 60 -9.31 -4.64 -16.64
C GLN A 60 -10.30 -3.71 -15.93
N THR A 61 -11.55 -4.15 -15.79
CA THR A 61 -12.59 -3.40 -15.06
C THR A 61 -12.24 -3.27 -13.58
N ASP A 62 -11.85 -4.38 -12.94
CA ASP A 62 -11.49 -4.42 -11.53
C ASP A 62 -10.30 -3.50 -11.26
N LEU A 63 -9.24 -3.57 -12.09
CA LEU A 63 -8.07 -2.69 -12.01
C LEU A 63 -8.43 -1.22 -12.24
N GLY A 64 -9.29 -0.92 -13.22
CA GLY A 64 -9.77 0.43 -13.48
C GLY A 64 -10.60 1.01 -12.33
N ASN A 65 -11.25 0.14 -11.56
CA ASN A 65 -12.06 0.50 -10.40
C ASN A 65 -11.28 0.49 -9.07
N ILE A 66 -9.98 0.20 -9.08
CA ILE A 66 -9.15 0.33 -7.87
C ILE A 66 -9.06 1.82 -7.51
N LYS A 67 -9.96 2.26 -6.62
CA LYS A 67 -9.89 3.56 -5.96
C LYS A 67 -9.12 3.40 -4.65
N ILE A 68 -7.89 3.91 -4.61
CA ILE A 68 -7.15 4.05 -3.35
C ILE A 68 -7.51 5.41 -2.73
N ASP A 69 -8.39 5.37 -1.73
CA ASP A 69 -8.79 6.56 -0.97
C ASP A 69 -8.05 6.58 0.38
N ILE A 70 -7.08 7.48 0.53
CA ILE A 70 -6.35 7.69 1.78
C ILE A 70 -6.91 8.96 2.42
N PRO A 71 -7.61 8.89 3.56
CA PRO A 71 -8.17 10.07 4.21
C PRO A 71 -7.06 10.97 4.77
N ASP A 72 -7.40 12.22 5.06
CA ASP A 72 -6.50 13.12 5.77
C ASP A 72 -6.30 12.64 7.21
N ALA A 73 -5.11 12.86 7.75
CA ALA A 73 -4.81 12.51 9.13
C ALA A 73 -5.58 13.40 10.10
N THR A 74 -5.94 12.82 11.24
CA THR A 74 -6.49 13.54 12.39
C THR A 74 -5.73 13.12 13.64
N LEU A 75 -6.02 13.74 14.79
CA LEU A 75 -5.42 13.35 16.06
C LEU A 75 -5.79 11.92 16.50
N THR A 76 -6.89 11.37 15.98
CA THR A 76 -7.40 10.04 16.34
C THR A 76 -7.31 9.01 15.22
N SER A 77 -7.05 9.43 13.99
CA SER A 77 -7.05 8.56 12.81
C SER A 77 -5.83 8.84 11.94
N LYS A 78 -5.13 7.78 11.56
CA LYS A 78 -4.01 7.85 10.61
C LYS A 78 -4.51 8.29 9.23
N GLY A 79 -3.69 9.03 8.50
CA GLY A 79 -3.99 9.52 7.15
C GLY A 79 -2.82 10.27 6.53
N LYS A 80 -3.05 10.96 5.42
CA LYS A 80 -2.07 11.84 4.77
C LYS A 80 -2.09 13.25 5.37
N VAL A 81 -0.94 13.94 5.35
CA VAL A 81 -0.80 15.34 5.79
C VAL A 81 -0.04 16.14 4.74
N GLN A 82 -0.32 17.44 4.64
CA GLN A 82 0.52 18.38 3.87
C GLN A 82 1.56 19.03 4.79
N LEU A 83 2.73 19.33 4.23
CA LEU A 83 3.83 19.97 4.95
C LEU A 83 3.73 21.49 4.85
N SER A 84 4.08 22.19 5.93
CA SER A 84 4.15 23.65 5.99
C SER A 84 5.47 24.14 6.55
N SER A 85 5.98 25.23 5.97
CA SER A 85 7.20 25.92 6.42
C SER A 85 6.92 27.19 7.22
N SER A 86 5.66 27.45 7.59
CA SER A 86 5.31 28.58 8.46
C SER A 86 5.79 28.36 9.90
N THR A 87 6.27 29.42 10.54
CA THR A 87 6.72 29.42 11.95
C THR A 87 5.77 30.14 12.90
N SER A 88 4.62 30.61 12.40
CA SER A 88 3.67 31.44 13.16
C SER A 88 2.20 31.07 12.94
N GLY A 89 1.92 29.89 12.38
CA GLY A 89 0.56 29.41 12.11
C GLY A 89 -0.10 28.69 13.30
N THR A 90 -1.42 28.57 13.25
CA THR A 90 -2.25 27.83 14.23
C THR A 90 -2.88 26.56 13.62
N SER A 91 -2.35 26.09 12.49
CA SER A 91 -2.92 24.96 11.77
C SER A 91 -2.70 23.65 12.52
N GLU A 92 -3.76 22.86 12.70
CA GLU A 92 -3.70 21.50 13.24
C GLU A 92 -3.73 20.41 12.15
N SER A 93 -3.98 20.78 10.89
CA SER A 93 -4.08 19.85 9.75
C SER A 93 -2.78 19.71 8.93
N LEU A 94 -1.73 20.44 9.28
CA LEU A 94 -0.46 20.50 8.55
C LEU A 94 0.68 20.05 9.46
N ALA A 95 1.63 19.31 8.92
CA ALA A 95 2.85 18.96 9.64
C ALA A 95 3.95 20.01 9.37
N ALA A 96 4.71 20.35 10.41
CA ALA A 96 5.85 21.26 10.28
C ALA A 96 7.00 20.58 9.52
N THR A 97 7.65 21.31 8.60
CA THR A 97 8.92 20.89 8.01
C THR A 97 10.07 21.05 9.01
N GLU A 98 11.15 20.28 8.83
CA GLU A 98 12.39 20.48 9.60
C GLU A 98 12.90 21.93 9.52
N LYS A 99 12.70 22.58 8.37
CA LYS A 99 13.01 24.00 8.19
C LYS A 99 12.20 24.90 9.15
N ALA A 100 10.88 24.73 9.25
CA ALA A 100 10.07 25.52 10.17
C ALA A 100 10.48 25.30 11.63
N VAL A 101 10.76 24.05 12.00
CA VAL A 101 11.23 23.72 13.35
C VAL A 101 12.57 24.40 13.64
N LYS A 102 13.53 24.34 12.70
CA LYS A 102 14.83 24.98 12.85
C LYS A 102 14.72 26.51 12.93
N ASP A 103 13.96 27.13 12.04
CA ASP A 103 13.81 28.59 12.00
C ASP A 103 13.16 29.11 13.31
N ALA A 104 12.19 28.37 13.87
CA ALA A 104 11.58 28.69 15.17
C ALA A 104 12.58 28.51 16.34
N TYR A 105 13.36 27.42 16.32
CA TYR A 105 14.40 27.17 17.31
C TYR A 105 15.49 28.25 17.31
N ASP A 106 16.01 28.60 16.13
CA ASP A 106 17.03 29.63 15.97
C ASP A 106 16.54 30.98 16.50
N ARG A 107 15.30 31.36 16.20
CA ARG A 107 14.67 32.58 16.75
C ARG A 107 14.58 32.54 18.28
N GLY A 108 14.20 31.41 18.85
CA GLY A 108 14.17 31.22 20.30
C GLY A 108 15.56 31.37 20.94
N SER A 109 16.57 30.74 20.35
CA SER A 109 17.96 30.84 20.80
C SER A 109 18.48 32.28 20.78
N ALA A 110 18.20 33.03 19.72
CA ALA A 110 18.57 34.44 19.63
C ALA A 110 17.90 35.29 20.73
N GLY A 111 16.64 35.02 21.05
CA GLY A 111 15.93 35.69 22.14
C GLY A 111 16.57 35.46 23.51
N VAL A 112 17.00 34.22 23.81
CA VAL A 112 17.70 33.90 25.06
C VAL A 112 19.03 34.65 25.18
N MET A 113 19.80 34.72 24.09
CA MET A 113 21.06 35.48 24.09
C MET A 113 20.83 36.98 24.33
N ALA A 114 19.81 37.56 23.68
CA ALA A 114 19.45 38.96 23.88
C ALA A 114 19.01 39.25 25.33
N ALA A 115 18.25 38.35 25.94
CA ALA A 115 17.87 38.46 27.35
C ALA A 115 19.08 38.41 28.28
N GLY A 116 20.02 37.48 28.06
CA GLY A 116 21.25 37.41 28.86
C GLY A 116 22.14 38.65 28.72
N ALA A 117 22.21 39.24 27.52
CA ALA A 117 22.90 40.51 27.31
C ALA A 117 22.21 41.67 28.05
N ALA A 118 20.87 41.73 28.01
CA ALA A 118 20.10 42.74 28.74
C ALA A 118 20.27 42.59 30.26
N GLU A 119 20.27 41.37 30.79
CA GLU A 119 20.53 41.09 32.21
C GLU A 119 21.94 41.56 32.63
N THR A 120 22.95 41.27 31.82
CA THR A 120 24.32 41.72 32.05
C THR A 120 24.40 43.25 32.09
N ASN A 121 23.76 43.92 31.14
CA ASN A 121 23.72 45.38 31.11
C ASN A 121 23.03 45.96 32.36
N ALA A 122 21.92 45.37 32.81
CA ALA A 122 21.20 45.82 34.00
C ALA A 122 22.05 45.70 35.29
N LYS A 123 22.80 44.60 35.44
CA LYS A 123 23.74 44.42 36.56
C LYS A 123 24.84 45.48 36.55
N ASN A 124 25.45 45.73 35.39
CA ASN A 124 26.48 46.75 35.24
C ASN A 124 25.98 48.15 35.66
N TYR A 125 24.75 48.52 35.27
CA TYR A 125 24.15 49.80 35.71
C TYR A 125 23.96 49.85 37.22
N THR A 126 23.47 48.76 37.83
CA THR A 126 23.28 48.66 39.28
C THR A 126 24.61 48.82 40.03
N ASP A 127 25.65 48.13 39.57
CA ASP A 127 26.99 48.20 40.16
C ASP A 127 27.59 49.60 40.05
N GLN A 128 27.39 50.28 38.91
CA GLN A 128 27.82 51.66 38.74
C GLN A 128 27.11 52.58 39.73
N VAL A 129 25.78 52.53 39.83
CA VAL A 129 25.00 53.35 40.77
C VAL A 129 25.48 53.15 42.21
N ASN A 130 25.67 51.90 42.62
CA ASN A 130 26.17 51.57 43.96
C ASN A 130 27.55 52.18 44.24
N ARG A 131 28.42 52.25 43.22
CA ARG A 131 29.76 52.84 43.35
C ARG A 131 29.74 54.37 43.48
N TRP A 132 28.78 55.06 42.85
CA TRP A 132 28.65 56.53 42.94
C TRP A 132 27.94 57.00 44.22
N GLY A 133 27.00 56.22 44.75
CA GLY A 133 26.28 56.56 45.99
C GLY A 133 27.06 56.32 47.29
N ALA A 134 28.25 55.70 47.22
CA ALA A 134 29.11 55.40 48.36
C ALA A 134 30.21 56.45 48.62
N LEU A 135 30.20 57.57 47.88
CA LEU A 135 31.09 58.73 48.02
C LEU A 135 30.33 59.90 48.65
#